data_AF-A0A3B9Z4R5-F1
#
_entry.id   AF-A0A3B9Z4R5-F1
#
_cell.length_a   1.000
_cell.length_b   1.000
_cell.length_c   1.000
_cell.angle_alpha   90.00
_cell.angle_beta   90.00
_cell.angle_gamma   90.00
#
_symmetry.space_group_name_H-M   'P 1'
#
loop_
_entity.id
_entity.type
_entity.pdbx_description
1 polymer ?
#
loop_
_entity_poly.entity_id
_entity_poly.type
_entity_poly.pdbx_seq_one_letter_code
_entity_poly.pdbx_strand_id
1 'polypeptide(L)'
;MVMSLDTGDAGVFVPAPGARRGVAALCTVYRPRSHADVIVSKLLGDYSWPHVYDRDALDYGETVRTLTETPLPTDIDGRIRRPRVAVASMFIDQFPENDLSRGWSERTGVPILPSIRDAITLGTDTIAVNGVLIIGEHGEYPLNARGQRLYPRRAWFDAVADVFEELGSVVPVFIDKHLGVGWEDARAIFDRAARLGIPLMAGSS
;
A
#
# COMPACT_ATOMS: atom_id res chain seq x y z
N MET A 1 34.37 -25.67 8.18
CA MET A 1 34.51 -24.20 8.07
C MET A 1 33.09 -23.64 7.99
N VAL A 2 32.66 -23.06 9.09
CA VAL A 2 31.31 -22.54 9.31
C VAL A 2 31.17 -21.22 8.55
N MET A 3 30.24 -21.13 7.60
CA MET A 3 29.69 -19.83 7.20
C MET A 3 28.37 -19.68 7.94
N SER A 4 28.47 -19.05 9.12
CA SER A 4 27.33 -18.48 9.80
C SER A 4 26.82 -17.37 8.90
N LEU A 5 25.63 -17.55 8.32
CA LEU A 5 24.87 -16.43 7.77
C LEU A 5 24.38 -15.65 8.98
N ASP A 6 25.22 -14.73 9.44
CA ASP A 6 24.75 -13.61 10.24
C ASP A 6 23.78 -12.86 9.32
N THR A 7 22.48 -13.07 9.52
CA THR A 7 21.42 -12.25 8.92
C THR A 7 21.46 -10.91 9.63
N GLY A 8 22.54 -10.17 9.39
CA GLY A 8 22.65 -8.78 9.77
C GLY A 8 21.46 -8.05 9.17
N ASP A 9 20.75 -7.34 10.04
CA ASP A 9 19.64 -6.44 9.77
C ASP A 9 19.92 -5.66 8.47
N ALA A 10 19.40 -6.17 7.35
CA ALA A 10 19.76 -5.69 6.02
C ALA A 10 19.05 -4.36 5.77
N GLY A 11 19.68 -3.25 6.19
CA GLY A 11 19.25 -1.89 5.86
C GLY A 11 17.77 -1.59 6.15
N VAL A 12 17.15 -2.27 7.11
CA VAL A 12 15.74 -2.09 7.44
C VAL A 12 15.62 -0.79 8.20
N PHE A 13 14.84 0.16 7.69
CA PHE A 13 14.46 1.35 8.45
C PHE A 13 13.85 0.91 9.79
N VAL A 14 14.50 1.20 10.92
CA VAL A 14 13.95 0.84 12.23
C VAL A 14 13.12 2.02 12.73
N PRO A 15 11.78 1.89 12.86
CA PRO A 15 10.97 2.97 13.42
C PRO A 15 11.37 3.24 14.87
N ALA A 16 11.11 4.46 15.35
CA ALA A 16 11.38 4.84 16.74
C ALA A 16 10.71 3.85 17.72
N PRO A 17 11.29 3.60 18.91
CA PRO A 17 10.70 2.70 19.90
C PRO A 17 9.23 3.08 20.20
N GLY A 18 8.31 2.13 19.99
CA GLY A 18 6.87 2.33 20.17
C GLY A 18 6.12 2.88 18.96
N ALA A 19 6.81 3.30 17.88
CA ALA A 19 6.19 3.67 16.62
C ALA A 19 5.87 2.44 15.77
N ARG A 20 4.76 2.50 15.03
CA ARG A 20 4.41 1.45 14.07
C ARG A 20 5.33 1.49 12.86
N ARG A 21 5.56 0.33 12.27
CA ARG A 21 6.31 0.19 11.02
C ARG A 21 5.59 0.95 9.90
N GLY A 22 6.32 1.84 9.21
CA GLY A 22 5.77 2.68 8.16
C GLY A 22 5.68 1.94 6.82
N VAL A 23 4.61 2.11 6.05
CA VAL A 23 4.49 1.56 4.70
C VAL A 23 4.23 2.67 3.68
N ALA A 24 4.81 2.54 2.49
CA ALA A 24 4.45 3.37 1.34
C ALA A 24 3.21 2.79 0.66
N ALA A 25 2.19 3.61 0.40
CA ALA A 25 1.00 3.20 -0.34
C ALA A 25 1.00 3.79 -1.75
N LEU A 26 1.08 2.94 -2.77
CA LEU A 26 1.04 3.33 -4.18
C LEU A 26 -0.38 3.05 -4.70
N CYS A 27 -1.12 4.08 -5.07
CA CYS A 27 -2.53 3.98 -5.48
C CYS A 27 -2.76 4.58 -6.86
N THR A 28 -3.44 3.85 -7.74
CA THR A 28 -3.80 4.36 -9.07
C THR A 28 -4.81 5.50 -8.98
N VAL A 29 -5.86 5.30 -8.16
CA VAL A 29 -6.81 6.33 -7.74
C VAL A 29 -7.15 6.12 -6.27
N TYR A 30 -7.49 7.20 -5.58
CA TYR A 30 -8.01 7.15 -4.22
C TYR A 30 -9.31 7.92 -4.16
N ARG A 31 -10.43 7.21 -4.36
CA ARG A 31 -11.79 7.78 -4.35
C ARG A 31 -12.76 6.87 -3.58
N PRO A 32 -14.00 7.31 -3.28
CA PRO A 32 -14.97 6.44 -2.63
C PRO A 32 -15.17 5.14 -3.43
N ARG A 33 -15.17 4.00 -2.74
CA ARG A 33 -15.35 2.64 -3.32
C ARG A 33 -14.19 2.17 -4.19
N SER A 34 -13.06 2.87 -4.14
CA SER A 34 -11.81 2.32 -4.65
C SER A 34 -11.20 1.35 -3.64
N HIS A 35 -10.32 0.47 -4.11
CA HIS A 35 -9.55 -0.40 -3.22
C HIS A 35 -8.62 0.39 -2.30
N ALA A 36 -8.08 1.51 -2.78
CA ALA A 36 -7.31 2.43 -1.95
C ALA A 36 -8.15 2.94 -0.76
N ASP A 37 -9.42 3.27 -0.98
CA ASP A 37 -10.33 3.64 0.12
C ASP A 37 -10.55 2.47 1.10
N VAL A 38 -10.78 1.26 0.60
CA VAL A 38 -11.02 0.10 1.47
C VAL A 38 -9.79 -0.29 2.30
N ILE A 39 -8.58 -0.06 1.80
CA ILE A 39 -7.32 -0.47 2.44
C ILE A 39 -6.66 0.70 3.18
N VAL A 40 -6.32 1.77 2.44
CA VAL A 40 -5.50 2.89 2.94
C VAL A 40 -6.27 3.71 3.97
N SER A 41 -7.56 3.99 3.75
CA SER A 41 -8.37 4.75 4.73
C SER A 41 -8.43 4.05 6.09
N LYS A 42 -8.41 2.71 6.11
CA LYS A 42 -8.39 1.92 7.35
C LYS A 42 -7.05 2.00 8.06
N LEU A 43 -5.95 2.03 7.31
CA LEU A 43 -4.60 2.20 7.85
C LEU A 43 -4.33 3.62 8.35
N LEU A 44 -4.89 4.64 7.68
CA LEU A 44 -4.79 6.04 8.07
C LEU A 44 -5.68 6.39 9.27
N GLY A 45 -6.90 5.86 9.31
CA GLY A 45 -7.87 6.13 10.38
C GLY A 45 -7.66 5.28 11.65
N ASP A 46 -6.72 4.33 11.64
CA ASP A 46 -6.38 3.42 12.75
C ASP A 46 -7.56 2.63 13.35
N TYR A 47 -8.66 2.52 12.60
CA TYR A 47 -9.96 2.07 13.09
C TYR A 47 -10.55 2.92 14.23
N SER A 48 -9.94 4.06 14.59
CA SER A 48 -10.31 4.89 15.74
C SER A 48 -11.13 6.13 15.39
N TRP A 49 -11.41 6.40 14.11
CA TRP A 49 -11.91 7.71 13.71
C TRP A 49 -12.91 7.70 12.55
N PRO A 50 -14.16 8.17 12.68
CA PRO A 50 -15.02 8.16 13.88
C PRO A 50 -15.80 6.83 14.00
N HIS A 51 -16.40 6.62 15.16
CA HIS A 51 -16.90 5.36 15.69
C HIS A 51 -18.18 4.80 15.03
N VAL A 52 -18.30 3.47 15.09
CA VAL A 52 -19.50 2.68 15.46
C VAL A 52 -20.85 3.36 15.20
N TYR A 53 -21.51 2.96 14.10
CA TYR A 53 -22.98 3.06 13.90
C TYR A 53 -23.67 4.36 14.32
N ASP A 54 -23.03 5.53 14.20
CA ASP A 54 -23.76 6.80 14.17
C ASP A 54 -24.19 7.06 12.72
N ARG A 55 -25.38 6.54 12.39
CA ARG A 55 -25.99 6.73 11.06
C ARG A 55 -26.31 8.20 10.77
N ASP A 56 -26.36 9.07 11.78
CA ASP A 56 -26.87 10.44 11.64
C ASP A 56 -25.74 11.48 11.66
N ALA A 57 -24.54 11.13 12.18
CA ALA A 57 -23.32 11.94 12.06
C ALA A 57 -22.52 11.68 10.78
N LEU A 58 -22.92 10.71 9.96
CA LEU A 58 -22.30 10.41 8.67
C LEU A 58 -22.93 11.27 7.58
N ASP A 59 -22.17 12.23 7.06
CA ASP A 59 -22.37 12.69 5.70
C ASP A 59 -22.14 11.48 4.78
N TYR A 60 -23.24 10.88 4.30
CA TYR A 60 -23.25 9.69 3.44
C TYR A 60 -22.58 9.92 2.06
N GLY A 61 -21.96 11.08 1.81
CA GLY A 61 -21.42 11.47 0.52
C GLY A 61 -20.03 10.97 0.15
N GLU A 62 -19.11 10.70 1.09
CA GLU A 62 -17.68 10.82 0.73
C GLU A 62 -16.72 9.66 1.04
N THR A 63 -17.05 8.60 1.79
CA THR A 63 -16.12 7.44 1.90
C THR A 63 -16.86 6.15 2.11
N VAL A 64 -16.27 5.02 1.68
CA VAL A 64 -16.87 3.69 1.89
C VAL A 64 -16.66 3.25 3.30
N ARG A 65 -17.63 3.63 4.12
CA ARG A 65 -17.84 3.00 5.41
C ARG A 65 -19.08 2.12 5.46
N THR A 66 -19.71 1.84 4.32
CA THR A 66 -20.97 1.10 4.24
C THR A 66 -20.88 -0.28 3.58
N LEU A 67 -19.76 -0.68 2.98
CA LEU A 67 -19.68 -1.98 2.26
C LEU A 67 -19.19 -3.16 3.08
N THR A 68 -18.73 -2.95 4.30
CA THR A 68 -18.43 -4.08 5.19
C THR A 68 -19.14 -3.85 6.51
N GLU A 69 -20.32 -4.45 6.65
CA GLU A 69 -20.90 -4.84 7.96
C GLU A 69 -19.96 -5.74 8.77
N THR A 70 -18.79 -6.09 8.21
CA THR A 70 -17.71 -6.79 8.87
C THR A 70 -17.32 -6.04 10.16
N PRO A 71 -17.42 -6.70 11.32
CA PRO A 71 -16.93 -6.16 12.59
C PRO A 71 -15.49 -5.69 12.43
N LEU A 72 -15.15 -4.57 13.07
CA LEU A 72 -13.75 -4.15 13.17
C LEU A 72 -12.91 -5.31 13.73
N PRO A 73 -11.64 -5.49 13.28
CA PRO A 73 -10.80 -6.57 13.77
C PRO A 73 -10.65 -6.42 15.28
N THR A 74 -11.11 -7.42 16.03
CA THR A 74 -11.08 -7.43 17.49
C THR A 74 -10.16 -8.52 18.02
N ASP A 75 -9.66 -8.36 19.25
CA ASP A 75 -9.05 -9.46 19.99
C ASP A 75 -10.12 -10.40 20.57
N ILE A 76 -9.67 -11.43 21.29
CA ILE A 76 -10.57 -12.42 21.90
C ILE A 76 -11.51 -11.81 22.95
N ASP A 77 -11.18 -10.61 23.44
CA ASP A 77 -11.96 -9.85 24.42
C ASP A 77 -12.83 -8.76 23.76
N GLY A 78 -12.91 -8.70 22.43
CA GLY A 78 -13.71 -7.73 21.70
C GLY A 78 -13.07 -6.34 21.57
N ARG A 79 -11.80 -6.15 21.91
CA ARG A 79 -11.12 -4.86 21.77
C ARG A 79 -10.61 -4.66 20.34
N ILE A 80 -10.84 -3.48 19.77
CA ILE A 80 -10.37 -3.13 18.42
C ILE A 80 -8.85 -3.27 18.36
N ARG A 81 -8.35 -4.12 17.45
CA ARG A 81 -6.94 -4.23 17.12
C ARG A 81 -6.58 -3.16 16.11
N ARG A 82 -5.75 -2.21 16.53
CA ARG A 82 -5.13 -1.24 15.62
C ARG A 82 -4.28 -1.96 14.56
N PRO A 83 -4.14 -1.40 13.35
CA PRO A 83 -3.21 -1.95 12.37
C PRO A 83 -1.78 -1.93 12.94
N ARG A 84 -1.01 -2.99 12.69
CA ARG A 84 0.40 -3.10 13.15
C ARG A 84 1.37 -2.22 12.35
N VAL A 85 0.90 -1.67 11.23
CA VAL A 85 1.63 -0.75 10.35
C VAL A 85 0.91 0.60 10.31
N ALA A 86 1.63 1.64 9.91
CA ALA A 86 1.09 2.98 9.61
C ALA A 86 1.47 3.35 8.17
N VAL A 87 0.64 4.15 7.49
CA VAL A 87 1.04 4.72 6.19
C VAL A 87 2.05 5.84 6.44
N ALA A 88 3.23 5.74 5.85
CA ALA A 88 4.30 6.73 5.98
C ALA A 88 4.28 7.75 4.84
N SER A 89 3.84 7.32 3.65
CA SER A 89 3.82 8.10 2.43
C SER A 89 2.80 7.50 1.45
N MET A 90 2.34 8.34 0.52
CA MET A 90 1.48 7.90 -0.58
C MET A 90 2.06 8.35 -1.92
N PHE A 91 1.87 7.54 -2.96
CA PHE A 91 1.97 7.95 -4.36
C PHE A 91 0.60 7.76 -5.00
N ILE A 92 0.07 8.79 -5.65
CA ILE A 92 -1.26 8.77 -6.28
C ILE A 92 -1.08 9.11 -7.76
N ASP A 93 -1.46 8.20 -8.65
CA ASP A 93 -1.27 8.40 -10.10
C ASP A 93 -2.32 9.33 -10.72
N GLN A 94 -3.58 9.17 -10.31
CA GLN A 94 -4.71 9.90 -10.87
C GLN A 94 -5.60 10.47 -9.76
N PHE A 95 -5.96 11.75 -9.91
CA PHE A 95 -6.81 12.50 -8.99
C PHE A 95 -8.17 12.80 -9.67
N PRO A 96 -9.18 11.91 -9.55
CA PRO A 96 -10.52 12.18 -10.07
C PRO A 96 -11.19 13.32 -9.28
N GLU A 97 -12.34 13.82 -9.77
CA GLU A 97 -13.10 14.91 -9.12
C GLU A 97 -13.44 14.62 -7.65
N ASN A 98 -13.73 13.36 -7.33
CA ASN A 98 -14.02 12.88 -5.97
C ASN A 98 -12.80 12.23 -5.29
N ASP A 99 -11.61 12.80 -5.48
CA ASP A 99 -10.39 12.35 -4.81
C ASP A 99 -10.49 12.49 -3.29
N LEU A 100 -10.06 11.45 -2.58
CA LEU A 100 -9.96 11.40 -1.12
C LEU A 100 -8.53 11.57 -0.63
N SER A 101 -7.52 11.31 -1.48
CA SER A 101 -6.13 11.26 -1.04
C SER A 101 -5.67 12.58 -0.44
N ARG A 102 -6.00 13.72 -1.06
CA ARG A 102 -5.59 15.05 -0.57
C ARG A 102 -6.21 15.38 0.77
N GLY A 103 -7.51 15.10 0.95
CA GLY A 103 -8.19 15.30 2.22
C GLY A 103 -7.62 14.41 3.34
N TRP A 104 -7.29 13.16 3.03
CA TRP A 104 -6.60 12.27 3.97
C TRP A 104 -5.18 12.74 4.30
N SER A 105 -4.44 13.21 3.30
CA SER A 105 -3.09 13.76 3.46
C SER A 105 -3.08 14.96 4.42
N GLU A 106 -3.98 15.93 4.19
CA GLU A 106 -4.13 17.11 5.06
C GLU A 106 -4.51 16.73 6.50
N ARG A 107 -5.45 15.80 6.66
CA ARG A 107 -5.97 15.39 7.98
C ARG A 107 -4.94 14.62 8.82
N THR A 108 -4.06 13.86 8.18
CA THR A 108 -3.14 12.94 8.88
C THR A 108 -1.69 13.39 8.88
N GLY A 109 -1.34 14.36 8.02
CA GLY A 109 0.05 14.76 7.78
C GLY A 109 0.86 13.76 6.94
N VAL A 110 0.25 12.67 6.43
CA VAL A 110 0.93 11.73 5.54
C VAL A 110 1.11 12.36 4.15
N PRO A 111 2.34 12.52 3.65
CA PRO A 111 2.59 13.21 2.40
C PRO A 111 2.19 12.36 1.18
N ILE A 112 1.63 13.02 0.16
CA ILE A 112 1.56 12.49 -1.21
C ILE A 112 2.80 12.96 -1.95
N LEU A 113 3.61 12.02 -2.43
CA LEU A 113 4.89 12.26 -3.06
C LEU A 113 4.82 12.06 -4.58
N PRO A 114 5.67 12.76 -5.36
CA PRO A 114 5.50 12.87 -6.80
C PRO A 114 5.97 11.62 -7.57
N SER A 115 6.68 10.70 -6.91
CA SER A 115 7.17 9.46 -7.54
C SER A 115 7.13 8.27 -6.59
N ILE A 116 7.16 7.06 -7.17
CA ILE A 116 7.28 5.80 -6.42
C ILE A 116 8.58 5.78 -5.60
N ARG A 117 9.68 6.28 -6.17
CA ARG A 117 10.96 6.40 -5.47
C ARG A 117 10.81 7.28 -4.24
N ASP A 118 10.25 8.48 -4.39
CA ASP A 118 10.06 9.40 -3.26
C ASP A 118 9.14 8.79 -2.20
N ALA A 119 8.08 8.08 -2.59
CA ALA A 119 7.23 7.37 -1.64
C ALA A 119 8.02 6.32 -0.82
N ILE A 120 8.98 5.63 -1.42
CA ILE A 120 9.82 4.63 -0.73
C ILE A 120 10.89 5.31 0.13
N THR A 121 11.48 6.41 -0.34
CA THR A 121 12.65 7.03 0.30
C THR A 121 12.34 8.25 1.16
N LEU A 122 11.12 8.75 1.14
CA LEU A 122 10.71 10.04 1.71
C LEU A 122 11.60 11.20 1.23
N GLY A 123 12.07 11.14 -0.03
CA GLY A 123 12.95 12.14 -0.63
C GLY A 123 14.41 12.05 -0.16
N THR A 124 14.79 10.97 0.51
CA THR A 124 16.18 10.69 0.93
C THR A 124 16.88 9.74 -0.03
N ASP A 125 18.16 9.46 0.22
CA ASP A 125 18.97 8.49 -0.53
C ASP A 125 18.91 7.07 0.05
N THR A 126 17.94 6.78 0.92
CA THR A 126 17.79 5.48 1.58
C THR A 126 16.32 5.04 1.59
N ILE A 127 16.07 3.73 1.70
CA ILE A 127 14.71 3.23 1.92
C ILE A 127 14.24 3.68 3.31
N ALA A 128 13.18 4.48 3.36
CA ALA A 128 12.67 5.12 4.59
C ALA A 128 11.34 4.50 5.08
N VAL A 129 10.96 3.35 4.52
CA VAL A 129 9.74 2.61 4.87
C VAL A 129 10.06 1.14 5.19
N ASN A 130 9.13 0.45 5.83
CA ASN A 130 9.21 -0.97 6.20
C ASN A 130 8.46 -1.91 5.26
N GLY A 131 7.79 -1.37 4.25
CA GLY A 131 7.04 -2.16 3.26
C GLY A 131 6.37 -1.27 2.24
N VAL A 132 5.94 -1.87 1.14
CA VAL A 132 5.25 -1.18 0.03
C VAL A 132 3.92 -1.88 -0.26
N LEU A 133 2.85 -1.10 -0.36
CA LEU A 133 1.53 -1.54 -0.80
C LEU A 133 1.30 -1.05 -2.23
N ILE A 134 1.14 -1.96 -3.17
CA ILE A 134 0.76 -1.66 -4.56
C ILE A 134 -0.74 -1.89 -4.70
N ILE A 135 -1.50 -0.80 -4.80
CA ILE A 135 -2.95 -0.80 -4.98
C ILE A 135 -3.25 -0.36 -6.41
N GLY A 136 -3.02 -1.29 -7.32
CA GLY A 136 -3.14 -1.11 -8.77
C GLY A 136 -4.51 -1.48 -9.32
N GLU A 137 -5.58 -0.80 -8.87
CA GLU A 137 -6.97 -1.08 -9.27
C GLU A 137 -7.80 0.21 -9.43
N HIS A 138 -8.73 0.24 -10.38
CA HIS A 138 -9.46 1.43 -10.83
C HIS A 138 -8.56 2.51 -11.47
N GLY A 139 -9.18 3.58 -11.95
CA GLY A 139 -8.53 4.62 -12.77
C GLY A 139 -8.64 4.35 -14.26
N GLU A 140 -8.24 5.33 -15.06
CA GLU A 140 -8.23 5.26 -16.51
C GLU A 140 -6.90 4.72 -17.02
N TYR A 141 -6.95 3.50 -17.56
CA TYR A 141 -5.82 2.82 -18.16
C TYR A 141 -6.26 2.14 -19.46
N PRO A 142 -5.34 1.92 -20.42
CA PRO A 142 -5.67 1.29 -21.70
C PRO A 142 -6.31 -0.08 -21.54
N LEU A 143 -7.07 -0.49 -22.54
CA LEU A 143 -7.58 -1.85 -22.68
C LEU A 143 -6.69 -2.64 -23.65
N ASN A 144 -6.49 -3.93 -23.39
CA ASN A 144 -5.92 -4.83 -24.40
C ASN A 144 -7.01 -5.37 -25.35
N ALA A 145 -6.59 -6.16 -26.34
CA ALA A 145 -7.49 -6.78 -27.32
C ALA A 145 -8.56 -7.71 -26.72
N ARG A 146 -8.40 -8.14 -25.46
CA ARG A 146 -9.37 -8.96 -24.71
C ARG A 146 -10.31 -8.12 -23.85
N GLY A 147 -10.23 -6.79 -23.93
CA GLY A 147 -11.00 -5.86 -23.11
C GLY A 147 -10.55 -5.79 -21.65
N GLN A 148 -9.37 -6.30 -21.32
CA GLN A 148 -8.83 -6.22 -19.96
C GLN A 148 -8.16 -4.86 -19.75
N ARG A 149 -8.43 -4.22 -18.61
CA ARG A 149 -7.78 -2.97 -18.22
C ARG A 149 -6.34 -3.22 -17.79
N LEU A 150 -5.41 -2.48 -18.39
CA LEU A 150 -3.97 -2.60 -18.19
C LEU A 150 -3.51 -1.79 -16.97
N TYR A 151 -3.94 -2.22 -15.78
CA TYR A 151 -3.49 -1.61 -14.53
C TYR A 151 -1.96 -1.76 -14.36
N PRO A 152 -1.28 -0.76 -13.78
CA PRO A 152 0.17 -0.66 -13.83
C PRO A 152 0.90 -1.54 -12.80
N ARG A 153 0.28 -2.61 -12.28
CA ARG A 153 0.81 -3.44 -11.19
C ARG A 153 2.21 -3.98 -11.48
N ARG A 154 2.43 -4.48 -12.71
CA ARG A 154 3.74 -4.94 -13.19
C ARG A 154 4.76 -3.80 -13.25
N ALA A 155 4.40 -2.69 -13.90
CA ALA A 155 5.27 -1.54 -14.07
C ALA A 155 5.68 -0.93 -12.71
N TRP A 156 4.74 -0.86 -11.76
CA TRP A 156 5.01 -0.34 -10.42
C TRP A 156 5.85 -1.31 -9.59
N PHE A 157 5.60 -2.61 -9.68
CA PHE A 157 6.48 -3.59 -9.05
C PHE A 157 7.92 -3.48 -9.59
N ASP A 158 8.07 -3.33 -10.91
CA ASP A 158 9.38 -3.12 -11.53
C ASP A 158 10.05 -1.85 -11.02
N ALA A 159 9.32 -0.72 -10.94
CA ALA A 159 9.85 0.53 -10.40
C ALA A 159 10.26 0.43 -8.92
N VAL A 160 9.49 -0.30 -8.10
CA VAL A 160 9.85 -0.59 -6.70
C VAL A 160 11.13 -1.43 -6.65
N ALA A 161 11.21 -2.48 -7.47
CA ALA A 161 12.37 -3.37 -7.53
C ALA A 161 13.62 -2.64 -8.06
N ASP A 162 13.48 -1.71 -9.01
CA ASP A 162 14.57 -0.85 -9.48
C ASP A 162 15.13 0.01 -8.33
N VAL A 163 14.27 0.62 -7.51
CA VAL A 163 14.69 1.39 -6.33
C VAL A 163 15.42 0.51 -5.32
N PHE A 164 14.94 -0.72 -5.09
CA PHE A 164 15.58 -1.67 -4.19
C PHE A 164 16.95 -2.13 -4.69
N GLU A 165 17.07 -2.45 -5.98
CA GLU A 165 18.35 -2.81 -6.60
C GLU A 165 19.35 -1.64 -6.53
N GLU A 166 18.90 -0.41 -6.81
CA GLU A 166 19.73 0.79 -6.74
C GLU A 166 20.25 1.07 -5.31
N LEU A 167 19.38 0.93 -4.31
CA LEU A 167 19.71 1.24 -2.92
C LEU A 167 20.28 0.04 -2.13
N GLY A 168 20.38 -1.13 -2.77
CA GLY A 168 21.00 -2.32 -2.19
C GLY A 168 20.26 -2.94 -1.01
N SER A 169 18.97 -2.65 -0.84
CA SER A 169 18.13 -3.16 0.24
C SER A 169 16.71 -3.42 -0.24
N VAL A 170 15.99 -4.32 0.45
CA VAL A 170 14.62 -4.72 0.10
C VAL A 170 13.71 -4.65 1.33
N VAL A 171 12.44 -4.36 1.10
CA VAL A 171 11.37 -4.50 2.09
C VAL A 171 10.22 -5.31 1.53
N PRO A 172 9.34 -5.89 2.38
CA PRO A 172 8.17 -6.62 1.90
C PRO A 172 7.28 -5.80 0.96
N VAL A 173 6.78 -6.43 -0.09
CA VAL A 173 5.85 -5.83 -1.06
C VAL A 173 4.54 -6.60 -1.05
N PHE A 174 3.43 -5.90 -0.89
CA PHE A 174 2.08 -6.43 -1.03
C PHE A 174 1.43 -5.86 -2.30
N ILE A 175 0.89 -6.73 -3.14
CA ILE A 175 0.12 -6.34 -4.34
C ILE A 175 -1.35 -6.68 -4.15
N ASP A 176 -2.19 -5.65 -4.14
CA ASP A 176 -3.65 -5.81 -4.09
C ASP A 176 -4.17 -6.52 -5.36
N LYS A 177 -5.13 -7.44 -5.15
CA LYS A 177 -5.73 -8.31 -6.18
C LYS A 177 -4.75 -9.29 -6.83
N HIS A 178 -4.52 -9.17 -8.14
CA HIS A 178 -3.74 -10.11 -8.94
C HIS A 178 -2.37 -9.51 -9.24
N LEU A 179 -1.35 -10.34 -9.50
CA LEU A 179 0.00 -9.82 -9.80
C LEU A 179 0.07 -9.00 -11.11
N GLY A 180 -0.72 -9.36 -12.12
CA GLY A 180 -0.73 -8.66 -13.41
C GLY A 180 -1.98 -8.95 -14.23
N VAL A 181 -1.95 -8.62 -15.53
CA VAL A 181 -3.07 -8.83 -16.46
C VAL A 181 -3.06 -10.25 -17.02
N GLY A 182 -1.87 -10.86 -17.09
CA GLY A 182 -1.66 -12.22 -17.57
C GLY A 182 -0.58 -12.98 -16.81
N TRP A 183 -0.37 -14.22 -17.24
CA TRP A 183 0.63 -15.12 -16.66
C TRP A 183 2.06 -14.58 -16.78
N GLU A 184 2.41 -13.96 -17.91
CA GLU A 184 3.76 -13.43 -18.15
C GLU A 184 4.13 -12.35 -17.14
N ASP A 185 3.23 -11.40 -16.88
CA ASP A 185 3.40 -10.39 -15.83
C ASP A 185 3.60 -11.02 -14.46
N ALA A 186 2.71 -11.97 -14.10
CA ALA A 186 2.73 -12.63 -12.80
C ALA A 186 4.03 -13.40 -12.57
N ARG A 187 4.45 -14.17 -13.58
CA ARG A 187 5.72 -14.91 -13.56
C ARG A 187 6.91 -13.98 -13.48
N ALA A 188 6.93 -12.92 -14.29
CA ALA A 188 8.03 -11.98 -14.27
C ALA A 188 8.14 -11.26 -12.92
N ILE A 189 7.02 -10.98 -12.23
CA ILE A 189 7.03 -10.36 -10.90
C ILE A 189 7.60 -11.35 -9.89
N PHE A 190 7.11 -12.59 -9.92
CA PHE A 190 7.58 -13.66 -9.05
C PHE A 190 9.08 -13.93 -9.22
N ASP A 191 9.55 -14.11 -10.47
CA ASP A 191 10.95 -14.42 -10.77
C ASP A 191 11.86 -13.26 -10.33
N ARG A 192 11.43 -12.01 -10.51
CA ARG A 192 12.18 -10.84 -10.05
C ARG A 192 12.19 -10.71 -8.54
N ALA A 193 11.06 -10.92 -7.86
CA ALA A 193 11.01 -10.94 -6.40
C ALA A 193 11.93 -12.00 -5.80
N ALA A 194 11.91 -13.22 -6.37
CA ALA A 194 12.76 -14.32 -5.95
C ALA A 194 14.25 -14.01 -6.16
N ARG A 195 14.62 -13.44 -7.32
CA ARG A 195 16.00 -13.04 -7.62
C ARG A 195 16.55 -12.02 -6.62
N LEU A 196 15.72 -11.06 -6.23
CA LEU A 196 16.11 -9.97 -5.33
C LEU A 196 15.89 -10.28 -3.84
N GLY A 197 15.27 -11.42 -3.51
CA GLY A 197 14.90 -11.75 -2.14
C GLY A 197 13.79 -10.87 -1.55
N ILE A 198 12.91 -10.30 -2.39
CA ILE A 198 11.78 -9.46 -1.95
C ILE A 198 10.70 -10.37 -1.32
N PRO A 199 10.30 -10.15 -0.06
CA PRO A 199 9.15 -10.83 0.52
C PRO A 199 7.86 -10.35 -0.16
N LEU A 200 7.36 -11.15 -1.11
CA LEU A 200 6.20 -10.82 -1.94
C LEU A 200 4.92 -11.45 -1.39
N MET A 201 3.88 -10.63 -1.23
CA MET A 201 2.52 -11.06 -0.94
C MET A 201 1.58 -10.51 -2.02
N ALA A 202 0.54 -11.28 -2.36
CA ALA A 202 -0.52 -10.80 -3.24
C ALA A 202 -1.85 -11.43 -2.85
N GLY A 203 -2.93 -10.73 -3.16
CA GLY A 203 -4.29 -11.21 -2.95
C GLY A 203 -5.16 -10.19 -2.23
N SER A 204 -6.43 -10.16 -2.61
CA SER A 204 -7.47 -9.33 -2.01
C SER A 204 -8.79 -9.77 -2.63
N SER A 205 -9.78 -10.14 -1.82
CA SER A 205 -11.10 -10.62 -2.30
C SER A 205 -12.13 -9.52 -2.14
#